data_AF-A0A1S3J0J1-F1
#
_entry.id   AF-A0A1S3J0J1-F1
#
_cell.length_a   1.000
_cell.length_b   1.000
_cell.length_c   1.000
_cell.angle_alpha   90.00
_cell.angle_beta   90.00
_cell.angle_gamma   90.00
#
_symmetry.space_group_name_H-M   'P 1'
#
loop_
_entity.id
_entity.type
_entity.pdbx_description
1 polymer ?
#
loop_
_entity_poly.entity_id
_entity_poly.type
_entity_poly.pdbx_seq_one_letter_code
_entity_poly.pdbx_strand_id
1 'polypeptide(L)'
;MPLKSSTLLMAGIAFTFGMLLGLLLQLPGVALPHSDTAQIANTHGAMAGVHTFHKRAIKTVGAANENAFDIPFIREQGRKIPAALLNSPNSAPMDERKENSGHNARLTNRADPKYTSGLVEDPQNNHLEVEAKKEEVHPDTYHKKRQDDLIYESEESIPVFADVDSARQSVIISSQDQKPVKPHGRQPSLEKPLLIDGHLLNNISLTLANRVIVENINDVVKGIYWSDRLEKVTPRFHDLEIENWKKFARNTKIVKLEEGCGRMQNRLATFIDATKACIRYRINTDQIQGEIFSYYLSKLLKIKNLPPSILGMVNSNKQQWEGVLKEIVLSHWYPDKVFVISQWINDLSPAYIPTDFREESRKLTPTKGVLKNKTVSELIELVQWSDLIVLDYLTANLDRVVNNMFNRQWNAHIMEGPAHNLEKSTRTGLLTFFDNESGLFHGYRLLDKYSHFHETLLNSLCIFRRSTAEIIEDLHENGDVSERLSAIFLLEEPDLQKWLPKIPQQNIKILKSRISDVYSRIQKCRAEYGG
;
A
#
# COMPACT_ATOMS: atom_id res chain seq x y z
N MET A 1 31.33 -3.80 -59.21
CA MET A 1 29.88 -3.50 -59.12
C MET A 1 29.55 -2.99 -57.71
N PRO A 2 29.39 -1.67 -57.49
CA PRO A 2 29.06 -1.11 -56.20
C PRO A 2 27.58 -0.69 -56.13
N LEU A 3 26.74 -1.41 -55.38
CA LEU A 3 25.32 -1.04 -55.19
C LEU A 3 24.74 -1.36 -53.80
N LYS A 4 25.59 -1.57 -52.79
CA LYS A 4 25.17 -1.84 -51.39
C LYS A 4 25.29 -0.64 -50.44
N SER A 5 25.92 0.46 -50.85
CA SER A 5 26.12 1.63 -49.97
C SER A 5 24.87 2.53 -49.88
N SER A 6 24.22 2.78 -51.02
CA SER A 6 23.10 3.74 -51.10
C SER A 6 21.89 3.36 -50.25
N THR A 7 21.57 2.07 -50.13
CA THR A 7 20.42 1.60 -49.35
C THR A 7 20.58 1.86 -47.85
N LEU A 8 21.82 1.75 -47.33
CA LEU A 8 22.10 2.00 -45.92
C LEU A 8 22.02 3.51 -45.59
N LEU A 9 22.49 4.35 -46.52
CA LEU A 9 22.40 5.81 -46.39
C LEU A 9 20.93 6.29 -46.37
N MET A 10 20.10 5.77 -47.26
CA MET A 10 18.67 6.12 -47.33
C MET A 10 17.89 5.66 -46.09
N ALA A 11 18.20 4.49 -45.54
CA ALA A 11 17.60 4.02 -44.29
C ALA A 11 17.98 4.91 -43.09
N GLY A 12 19.23 5.36 -43.01
CA GLY A 12 19.68 6.29 -41.97
C GLY A 12 18.98 7.65 -42.05
N ILE A 13 18.82 8.22 -43.25
CA ILE A 13 18.12 9.49 -43.46
C ILE A 13 16.63 9.37 -43.12
N ALA A 14 15.97 8.27 -43.51
CA ALA A 14 14.56 8.05 -43.15
C ALA A 14 14.36 7.96 -41.63
N PHE A 15 15.27 7.32 -40.91
CA PHE A 15 15.21 7.20 -39.45
C PHE A 15 15.42 8.55 -38.74
N THR A 16 16.38 9.37 -39.18
CA THR A 16 16.62 10.69 -38.58
C THR A 16 15.48 11.68 -38.85
N PHE A 17 14.90 11.68 -40.06
CA PHE A 17 13.68 12.47 -40.33
C PHE A 17 12.48 11.98 -39.51
N GLY A 18 12.33 10.67 -39.30
CA GLY A 18 11.28 10.11 -38.44
C GLY A 18 11.38 10.59 -36.99
N MET A 19 12.58 10.56 -36.40
CA MET A 19 12.82 11.12 -35.05
C MET A 19 12.58 12.63 -34.99
N LEU A 20 13.06 13.40 -35.98
CA LEU A 20 12.90 14.86 -35.96
C LEU A 20 11.41 15.27 -36.06
N LEU A 21 10.63 14.56 -36.89
CA LEU A 21 9.20 14.80 -37.03
C LEU A 21 8.41 14.37 -35.78
N GLY A 22 8.81 13.27 -35.12
CA GLY A 22 8.24 12.84 -33.84
C GLY A 22 8.47 13.87 -32.72
N LEU A 23 9.67 14.44 -32.64
CA LEU A 23 10.01 15.52 -31.69
C LEU A 23 9.22 16.82 -31.96
N LEU A 24 9.03 17.20 -33.22
CA LEU A 24 8.25 18.38 -33.59
C LEU A 24 6.75 18.22 -33.27
N LEU A 25 6.21 17.00 -33.29
CA LEU A 25 4.83 16.69 -32.93
C LEU A 25 4.57 16.63 -31.41
N GLN A 26 5.61 16.67 -30.58
CA GLN A 26 5.51 16.66 -29.11
C GLN A 26 5.64 18.05 -28.46
N LEU A 27 5.75 19.12 -29.25
CA LEU A 27 5.74 20.49 -28.70
C LEU A 27 4.30 20.90 -28.30
N PRO A 28 4.04 21.22 -27.02
CA PRO A 28 2.72 21.68 -26.60
C PRO A 28 2.38 23.02 -27.27
N GLY A 29 1.17 23.11 -27.81
CA GLY A 29 0.71 24.28 -28.56
C GLY A 29 0.72 25.55 -27.71
N VAL A 30 1.59 26.50 -28.07
CA VAL A 30 1.60 27.84 -27.47
C VAL A 30 0.34 28.58 -27.91
N ALA A 31 -0.60 28.74 -26.99
CA ALA A 31 -1.79 29.57 -27.22
C ALA A 31 -1.38 31.04 -27.34
N LEU A 32 -1.60 31.64 -28.51
CA LEU A 32 -1.47 33.07 -28.72
C LEU A 32 -2.58 33.80 -27.96
N PRO A 33 -2.28 34.85 -27.17
CA PRO A 33 -3.31 35.62 -26.48
C PRO A 33 -4.13 36.43 -27.49
N HIS A 34 -5.47 36.42 -27.34
CA HIS A 34 -6.35 37.34 -28.04
C HIS A 34 -6.08 38.78 -27.59
N SER A 35 -5.99 39.69 -28.56
CA SER A 35 -5.96 41.12 -28.33
C SER A 35 -7.39 41.66 -28.22
N ASP A 36 -7.83 42.03 -27.02
CA ASP A 36 -9.00 42.89 -26.85
C ASP A 36 -8.58 44.33 -26.56
N THR A 37 -9.24 45.25 -27.25
CA THR A 37 -8.83 46.65 -27.34
C THR A 37 -9.83 47.55 -26.62
N ALA A 38 -9.32 48.34 -25.67
CA ALA A 38 -9.94 49.54 -25.09
C ALA A 38 -11.31 49.42 -24.37
N GLN A 39 -11.34 49.86 -23.11
CA GLN A 39 -12.01 51.14 -22.83
C GLN A 39 -11.42 51.87 -21.61
N ILE A 40 -11.66 53.18 -21.58
CA ILE A 40 -11.00 54.16 -20.72
C ILE A 40 -11.95 54.57 -19.59
N ALA A 41 -11.45 54.58 -18.34
CA ALA A 41 -12.06 55.38 -17.27
C ALA A 41 -10.98 55.83 -16.25
N ASN A 42 -10.88 57.14 -16.04
CA ASN A 42 -10.01 57.76 -15.05
C ASN A 42 -10.56 57.59 -13.62
N THR A 43 -9.70 57.50 -12.62
CA THR A 43 -9.74 58.44 -11.46
C THR A 43 -8.45 58.43 -10.64
N HIS A 44 -8.22 59.53 -9.92
CA HIS A 44 -6.96 59.90 -9.25
C HIS A 44 -6.77 59.29 -7.85
N GLY A 45 -5.50 59.26 -7.40
CA GLY A 45 -5.13 59.39 -5.99
C GLY A 45 -4.24 58.27 -5.43
N ALA A 46 -3.07 58.46 -4.81
CA ALA A 46 -2.01 59.47 -4.77
C ALA A 46 -1.05 59.07 -3.63
N MET A 47 0.28 59.09 -3.87
CA MET A 47 1.37 59.16 -2.86
C MET A 47 1.56 57.97 -1.87
N ALA A 48 2.76 57.64 -1.36
CA ALA A 48 4.15 58.01 -1.70
C ALA A 48 5.16 57.03 -1.02
N GLY A 49 6.47 57.12 -1.37
CA GLY A 49 7.59 56.45 -0.68
C GLY A 49 8.20 55.28 -1.47
N VAL A 50 9.14 55.48 -2.42
CA VAL A 50 10.54 55.95 -2.28
C VAL A 50 11.44 55.01 -1.46
N HIS A 51 12.18 54.13 -2.15
CA HIS A 51 13.65 54.17 -2.14
C HIS A 51 14.24 53.45 -3.38
N THR A 52 15.50 53.72 -3.69
CA THR A 52 16.13 53.59 -5.03
C THR A 52 17.49 52.87 -5.02
N PHE A 53 18.04 52.66 -6.23
CA PHE A 53 19.40 52.16 -6.58
C PHE A 53 19.55 50.62 -6.64
N HIS A 54 20.25 50.01 -7.62
CA HIS A 54 21.07 50.57 -8.72
C HIS A 54 21.04 49.72 -10.03
N LYS A 55 21.54 50.29 -11.15
CA LYS A 55 21.54 49.71 -12.51
C LYS A 55 22.97 49.33 -12.97
N ARG A 56 23.09 48.28 -13.80
CA ARG A 56 23.95 48.17 -15.02
C ARG A 56 23.57 46.83 -15.72
N ALA A 57 23.21 46.70 -17.02
CA ALA A 57 23.62 47.34 -18.28
C ALA A 57 25.08 46.98 -18.63
N ILE A 58 25.50 46.39 -19.77
CA ILE A 58 25.01 46.27 -21.18
C ILE A 58 25.80 45.05 -21.80
N LYS A 59 25.36 44.28 -22.82
CA LYS A 59 25.55 44.59 -24.27
C LYS A 59 24.94 43.56 -25.24
N THR A 60 24.50 44.06 -26.40
CA THR A 60 23.91 43.37 -27.57
C THR A 60 24.89 43.19 -28.75
N VAL A 61 24.67 42.15 -29.57
CA VAL A 61 24.78 41.97 -31.05
C VAL A 61 23.99 40.65 -31.34
N GLY A 62 23.31 40.32 -32.44
CA GLY A 62 22.91 40.97 -33.71
C GLY A 62 22.42 39.84 -34.66
N ALA A 63 21.20 39.84 -35.19
CA ALA A 63 20.70 40.54 -36.40
C ALA A 63 20.85 39.75 -37.73
N ALA A 64 19.83 39.84 -38.60
CA ALA A 64 19.67 39.23 -39.94
C ALA A 64 19.35 37.71 -40.01
N ASN A 65 18.55 37.18 -40.96
CA ASN A 65 17.85 37.85 -42.08
C ASN A 65 16.54 37.12 -42.52
N GLU A 66 15.75 37.81 -43.33
CA GLU A 66 14.47 37.38 -43.92
C GLU A 66 14.61 36.31 -45.02
N ASN A 67 13.51 35.58 -45.29
CA ASN A 67 13.03 35.30 -46.66
C ASN A 67 11.62 34.67 -46.63
N ALA A 68 10.73 35.15 -47.49
CA ALA A 68 9.36 34.66 -47.67
C ALA A 68 9.23 33.81 -48.95
N PHE A 69 8.27 32.88 -48.99
CA PHE A 69 7.78 32.26 -50.23
C PHE A 69 6.32 31.78 -50.08
N ASP A 70 5.54 31.93 -51.15
CA ASP A 70 4.08 31.80 -51.19
C ASP A 70 3.56 30.38 -51.57
N ILE A 71 2.42 29.99 -50.97
CA ILE A 71 1.16 29.47 -51.59
C ILE A 71 1.31 28.45 -52.76
N PRO A 72 0.71 27.23 -52.72
CA PRO A 72 -0.74 27.15 -52.81
C PRO A 72 -1.57 26.06 -52.09
N PHE A 73 -2.78 26.51 -51.82
CA PHE A 73 -4.05 25.85 -51.54
C PHE A 73 -4.41 24.71 -52.53
N ILE A 74 -4.77 23.53 -52.02
CA ILE A 74 -5.70 22.61 -52.71
C ILE A 74 -6.79 22.16 -51.74
N ARG A 75 -8.02 22.20 -52.25
CA ARG A 75 -9.30 21.83 -51.64
C ARG A 75 -9.77 20.56 -52.36
N GLU A 76 -10.38 19.59 -51.69
CA GLU A 76 -11.61 18.89 -52.15
C GLU A 76 -12.05 17.70 -51.26
N GLN A 77 -13.38 17.59 -51.10
CA GLN A 77 -14.29 16.41 -51.03
C GLN A 77 -13.80 15.06 -50.43
N GLY A 78 -14.59 14.30 -49.64
CA GLY A 78 -16.01 14.39 -49.31
C GLY A 78 -16.88 13.29 -49.96
N ARG A 79 -17.02 12.12 -49.31
CA ARG A 79 -18.07 11.06 -49.51
C ARG A 79 -17.99 10.09 -48.31
N LYS A 80 -19.01 9.93 -47.46
CA LYS A 80 -20.35 9.29 -47.61
C LYS A 80 -20.34 7.75 -47.49
N ILE A 81 -21.03 7.31 -46.43
CA ILE A 81 -21.45 5.95 -46.08
C ILE A 81 -22.49 5.42 -47.10
N PRO A 82 -22.64 4.10 -47.22
CA PRO A 82 -24.00 3.53 -47.24
C PRO A 82 -24.19 2.41 -46.20
N ALA A 83 -25.39 2.36 -45.61
CA ALA A 83 -25.85 1.31 -44.71
C ALA A 83 -27.03 0.56 -45.35
N ALA A 84 -27.07 -0.76 -45.19
CA ALA A 84 -28.16 -1.67 -45.53
C ALA A 84 -27.80 -3.09 -45.03
N LEU A 85 -28.71 -4.03 -44.72
CA LEU A 85 -30.08 -4.02 -44.16
C LEU A 85 -30.48 -5.52 -43.96
N LEU A 86 -31.66 -5.78 -43.37
CA LEU A 86 -32.34 -7.09 -43.20
C LEU A 86 -31.85 -7.94 -41.99
N ASN A 87 -32.65 -8.39 -41.00
CA ASN A 87 -34.02 -8.99 -40.93
C ASN A 87 -34.10 -10.39 -41.58
N SER A 88 -34.70 -11.46 -41.01
CA SER A 88 -35.39 -11.69 -39.71
C SER A 88 -35.40 -13.23 -39.36
N PRO A 89 -36.45 -13.94 -38.86
CA PRO A 89 -36.48 -14.53 -37.51
C PRO A 89 -36.80 -16.06 -37.43
N ASN A 90 -37.23 -16.53 -36.23
CA ASN A 90 -37.90 -17.82 -35.86
C ASN A 90 -36.98 -18.99 -35.42
N SER A 91 -37.36 -19.91 -34.50
CA SER A 91 -38.43 -19.92 -33.47
C SER A 91 -38.35 -21.15 -32.54
N ALA A 92 -38.65 -20.97 -31.25
CA ALA A 92 -39.38 -21.89 -30.35
C ALA A 92 -38.74 -23.28 -29.93
N PRO A 93 -39.24 -23.94 -28.85
CA PRO A 93 -38.46 -24.88 -28.02
C PRO A 93 -38.91 -26.36 -28.08
N MET A 94 -38.28 -27.23 -27.27
CA MET A 94 -38.66 -28.64 -27.06
C MET A 94 -38.90 -29.00 -25.58
N ASP A 95 -39.63 -30.11 -25.41
CA ASP A 95 -40.53 -30.41 -24.28
C ASP A 95 -40.01 -31.45 -23.26
N GLU A 96 -40.76 -31.63 -22.16
CA GLU A 96 -40.52 -32.63 -21.11
C GLU A 96 -40.92 -34.08 -21.48
N ARG A 97 -40.24 -35.08 -20.89
CA ARG A 97 -40.73 -36.43 -20.45
C ARG A 97 -39.59 -37.18 -19.75
N LYS A 98 -39.66 -37.51 -18.44
CA LYS A 98 -40.39 -38.62 -17.74
C LYS A 98 -39.69 -39.98 -17.71
N GLU A 99 -39.49 -40.49 -16.48
CA GLU A 99 -39.56 -41.88 -15.98
C GLU A 99 -38.67 -42.96 -16.68
N ASN A 100 -37.84 -43.76 -15.99
CA ASN A 100 -38.30 -44.84 -15.08
C ASN A 100 -37.16 -45.55 -14.27
N SER A 101 -37.55 -46.41 -13.32
CA SER A 101 -36.83 -47.53 -12.61
C SER A 101 -35.32 -47.77 -12.84
N GLY A 102 -34.45 -48.11 -11.86
CA GLY A 102 -34.65 -48.67 -10.51
C GLY A 102 -34.34 -50.19 -10.45
N HIS A 103 -33.22 -50.62 -9.84
CA HIS A 103 -33.01 -52.00 -9.31
C HIS A 103 -31.82 -52.18 -8.33
N ASN A 104 -31.94 -53.23 -7.51
CA ASN A 104 -31.20 -53.62 -6.29
C ASN A 104 -29.72 -54.11 -6.40
N ALA A 105 -29.02 -54.07 -5.23
CA ALA A 105 -28.11 -55.09 -4.61
C ALA A 105 -26.84 -54.41 -4.02
N ARG A 106 -26.44 -54.43 -2.73
CA ARG A 106 -26.48 -55.34 -1.54
C ARG A 106 -25.26 -56.28 -1.41
N LEU A 107 -24.67 -56.33 -0.19
CA LEU A 107 -23.62 -57.25 0.34
C LEU A 107 -22.15 -56.85 -0.01
N THR A 108 -21.11 -57.01 0.83
CA THR A 108 -20.98 -57.56 2.22
C THR A 108 -19.70 -57.10 2.96
N ASN A 109 -19.67 -57.25 4.30
CA ASN A 109 -18.52 -57.07 5.19
C ASN A 109 -17.61 -58.33 5.33
N ARG A 110 -16.40 -58.14 5.92
CA ARG A 110 -15.39 -59.09 6.53
C ARG A 110 -14.03 -59.08 5.80
N ALA A 111 -12.87 -59.25 6.45
CA ALA A 111 -12.47 -59.20 7.88
C ALA A 111 -10.92 -59.09 8.01
N ASP A 112 -10.40 -58.87 9.22
CA ASP A 112 -8.98 -58.96 9.66
C ASP A 112 -8.38 -60.40 9.51
N PRO A 113 -7.16 -60.79 10.00
CA PRO A 113 -6.12 -60.07 10.80
C PRO A 113 -4.60 -60.38 10.57
N LYS A 114 -3.73 -59.64 11.29
CA LYS A 114 -2.42 -60.00 11.95
C LYS A 114 -1.25 -60.72 11.22
N TYR A 115 -0.01 -60.25 11.48
CA TYR A 115 1.19 -60.97 12.04
C TYR A 115 2.39 -59.97 12.13
N THR A 116 2.85 -59.50 13.32
CA THR A 116 3.97 -59.95 14.22
C THR A 116 5.44 -59.80 13.74
N SER A 117 6.29 -59.19 14.60
CA SER A 117 7.75 -59.42 14.92
C SER A 117 8.71 -60.06 13.89
N GLY A 118 10.02 -59.74 13.83
CA GLY A 118 10.95 -58.97 14.70
C GLY A 118 12.42 -59.45 14.47
N LEU A 119 13.42 -58.91 15.21
CA LEU A 119 14.90 -59.16 15.10
C LEU A 119 15.55 -58.47 13.87
N VAL A 120 16.61 -57.64 13.93
CA VAL A 120 17.92 -57.62 14.66
C VAL A 120 18.99 -58.52 14.02
N GLU A 121 19.93 -57.90 13.29
CA GLU A 121 21.38 -58.16 13.31
C GLU A 121 22.16 -57.06 12.55
N ASP A 122 23.41 -56.83 12.95
CA ASP A 122 24.43 -55.95 12.34
C ASP A 122 25.66 -56.85 12.04
N PRO A 123 26.35 -56.70 10.89
CA PRO A 123 27.73 -56.22 11.04
C PRO A 123 28.30 -55.38 9.87
N GLN A 124 29.01 -54.31 10.26
CA GLN A 124 30.33 -53.87 9.78
C GLN A 124 30.77 -54.05 8.30
N ASN A 125 31.05 -52.88 7.71
CA ASN A 125 32.31 -52.54 7.01
C ASN A 125 32.60 -53.14 5.62
N ASN A 126 32.66 -52.27 4.60
CA ASN A 126 33.69 -52.36 3.55
C ASN A 126 33.93 -51.02 2.85
N HIS A 127 35.21 -50.67 2.68
CA HIS A 127 35.67 -49.63 1.75
C HIS A 127 35.39 -50.04 0.31
N LEU A 128 35.07 -49.06 -0.56
CA LEU A 128 35.46 -49.09 -1.97
C LEU A 128 35.45 -47.66 -2.53
N GLU A 129 36.56 -47.26 -3.13
CA GLU A 129 36.67 -46.00 -3.88
C GLU A 129 35.88 -46.09 -5.19
N VAL A 130 35.26 -44.98 -5.61
CA VAL A 130 34.81 -44.79 -7.00
C VAL A 130 35.23 -43.40 -7.44
N GLU A 131 35.96 -43.35 -8.56
CA GLU A 131 36.56 -42.14 -9.11
C GLU A 131 35.50 -41.12 -9.56
N ALA A 132 35.72 -39.85 -9.20
CA ALA A 132 34.91 -38.74 -9.70
C ALA A 132 35.33 -38.36 -11.13
N LYS A 133 34.58 -38.83 -12.14
CA LYS A 133 34.64 -38.22 -13.48
C LYS A 133 33.89 -36.88 -13.48
N LYS A 134 34.63 -35.79 -13.68
CA LYS A 134 34.07 -34.51 -14.10
C LYS A 134 33.57 -34.63 -15.54
N GLU A 135 32.29 -34.33 -15.76
CA GLU A 135 31.83 -33.82 -17.05
C GLU A 135 31.56 -32.33 -16.91
N GLU A 136 32.21 -31.53 -17.75
CA GLU A 136 31.97 -30.10 -17.86
C GLU A 136 30.73 -29.86 -18.72
N VAL A 137 29.71 -29.20 -18.16
CA VAL A 137 28.53 -28.77 -18.91
C VAL A 137 28.56 -27.24 -19.05
N HIS A 138 28.69 -26.79 -20.30
CA HIS A 138 28.79 -25.37 -20.65
C HIS A 138 27.43 -24.65 -20.45
N PRO A 139 27.37 -23.49 -19.77
CA PRO A 139 26.10 -22.84 -19.44
C PRO A 139 25.62 -21.87 -20.53
N ASP A 140 24.99 -22.38 -21.59
CA ASP A 140 24.42 -21.52 -22.64
C ASP A 140 23.15 -22.11 -23.30
N THR A 141 22.04 -22.25 -22.56
CA THR A 141 20.69 -22.48 -23.15
C THR A 141 19.49 -22.24 -22.20
N TYR A 142 19.50 -21.21 -21.35
CA TYR A 142 18.33 -20.90 -20.48
C TYR A 142 17.82 -19.43 -20.51
N HIS A 143 18.07 -18.70 -21.60
CA HIS A 143 17.53 -17.34 -21.82
C HIS A 143 16.75 -17.21 -23.14
N LYS A 144 15.53 -17.79 -23.23
CA LYS A 144 14.56 -17.41 -24.29
C LYS A 144 13.07 -17.71 -24.08
N LYS A 145 12.58 -17.94 -22.84
CA LYS A 145 11.17 -18.32 -22.63
C LYS A 145 10.52 -17.84 -21.33
N ARG A 146 10.87 -16.63 -20.88
CA ARG A 146 10.24 -15.97 -19.72
C ARG A 146 10.26 -14.44 -19.83
N GLN A 147 9.90 -13.91 -21.00
CA GLN A 147 9.95 -12.47 -21.30
C GLN A 147 8.59 -11.89 -21.75
N ASP A 148 7.56 -12.72 -21.87
CA ASP A 148 6.22 -12.32 -22.36
C ASP A 148 5.21 -12.02 -21.23
N ASP A 149 5.56 -12.26 -19.96
CA ASP A 149 4.70 -12.04 -18.78
C ASP A 149 5.03 -10.74 -17.99
N LEU A 150 5.86 -9.86 -18.54
CA LEU A 150 6.23 -8.57 -17.93
C LEU A 150 5.61 -7.38 -18.68
N ILE A 151 4.28 -7.32 -18.70
CA ILE A 151 3.58 -6.06 -18.97
C ILE A 151 3.65 -5.20 -17.71
N TYR A 152 4.59 -4.26 -17.73
CA TYR A 152 4.71 -3.19 -16.76
C TYR A 152 3.67 -2.12 -17.12
N GLU A 153 2.52 -2.11 -16.43
CA GLU A 153 1.64 -0.93 -16.48
C GLU A 153 2.40 0.23 -15.85
N SER A 154 2.71 1.24 -16.67
CA SER A 154 3.56 2.36 -16.32
C SER A 154 2.87 3.26 -15.29
N GLU A 155 3.38 3.26 -14.06
CA GLU A 155 3.09 4.30 -13.09
C GLU A 155 3.83 5.59 -13.53
N GLU A 156 3.12 6.47 -14.25
CA GLU A 156 3.62 7.82 -14.54
C GLU A 156 3.70 8.64 -13.25
N SER A 157 4.93 8.83 -12.77
CA SER A 157 5.24 9.73 -11.65
C SER A 157 5.04 11.19 -12.07
N ILE A 158 3.84 11.73 -11.88
CA ILE A 158 3.56 13.16 -12.11
C ILE A 158 4.24 13.99 -11.00
N PRO A 159 5.08 14.98 -11.34
CA PRO A 159 5.68 15.88 -10.34
C PRO A 159 4.63 16.85 -9.79
N VAL A 160 4.41 16.83 -8.48
CA VAL A 160 3.51 17.76 -7.80
C VAL A 160 4.16 19.15 -7.72
N PHE A 161 3.70 20.06 -8.58
CA PHE A 161 3.96 21.49 -8.41
C PHE A 161 3.10 22.05 -7.28
N ALA A 162 3.73 22.82 -6.38
CA ALA A 162 3.06 23.52 -5.31
C ALA A 162 2.83 24.99 -5.70
N ASP A 163 1.57 25.40 -5.88
CA ASP A 163 1.10 26.75 -5.53
C ASP A 163 -0.43 26.84 -5.59
N VAL A 164 -1.11 27.11 -4.46
CA VAL A 164 -2.42 27.78 -4.41
C VAL A 164 -2.57 28.47 -3.05
N ASP A 165 -2.26 29.76 -3.01
CA ASP A 165 -2.70 30.67 -1.96
C ASP A 165 -3.76 31.62 -2.55
N SER A 166 -5.04 31.54 -2.13
CA SER A 166 -5.97 32.69 -2.14
C SER A 166 -7.34 32.42 -1.48
N ALA A 167 -7.66 33.29 -0.53
CA ALA A 167 -8.99 33.84 -0.22
C ALA A 167 -10.22 32.91 -0.06
N ARG A 168 -10.67 32.78 1.21
CA ARG A 168 -12.10 32.95 1.54
C ARG A 168 -12.29 33.94 2.68
N GLN A 169 -12.99 35.04 2.37
CA GLN A 169 -13.52 35.97 3.37
C GLN A 169 -14.61 35.29 4.20
N SER A 170 -14.65 35.57 5.50
CA SER A 170 -15.75 35.21 6.40
C SER A 170 -16.45 36.48 6.91
N VAL A 171 -17.77 36.50 6.78
CA VAL A 171 -18.63 37.58 7.27
C VAL A 171 -18.88 37.36 8.76
N ILE A 172 -18.53 38.35 9.58
CA ILE A 172 -18.80 38.35 11.02
C ILE A 172 -20.06 39.16 11.29
N ILE A 173 -21.08 38.53 11.89
CA ILE A 173 -22.23 39.23 12.47
C ILE A 173 -21.99 39.40 13.97
N SER A 174 -22.17 40.63 14.44
CA SER A 174 -21.97 41.05 15.82
C SER A 174 -23.15 40.67 16.72
N SER A 175 -22.86 40.30 17.97
CA SER A 175 -23.59 40.85 19.12
C SER A 175 -22.66 40.94 20.33
N GLN A 176 -22.67 42.11 20.99
CA GLN A 176 -22.04 42.34 22.29
C GLN A 176 -23.13 42.18 23.36
N ASP A 177 -22.78 41.75 24.58
CA ASP A 177 -22.71 42.73 25.67
C ASP A 177 -22.11 42.25 27.01
N GLN A 178 -21.30 43.16 27.55
CA GLN A 178 -21.06 43.56 28.95
C GLN A 178 -20.62 42.60 30.09
N LYS A 179 -19.57 43.11 30.75
CA LYS A 179 -18.84 42.75 31.99
C LYS A 179 -19.46 43.50 33.21
N PRO A 180 -19.03 43.43 34.51
CA PRO A 180 -17.60 43.58 34.92
C PRO A 180 -17.09 43.18 36.36
N VAL A 181 -15.77 43.42 36.59
CA VAL A 181 -14.97 43.61 37.86
C VAL A 181 -14.86 42.41 38.87
N LYS A 182 -13.69 41.78 39.22
CA LYS A 182 -12.36 42.16 39.85
C LYS A 182 -12.40 42.36 41.40
N PRO A 183 -11.29 42.28 42.20
CA PRO A 183 -9.85 41.98 41.91
C PRO A 183 -9.01 41.14 42.95
N HIS A 184 -7.70 40.98 42.65
CA HIS A 184 -6.50 40.93 43.54
C HIS A 184 -5.89 39.61 44.10
N GLY A 185 -4.54 39.52 44.01
CA GLY A 185 -3.69 38.52 44.69
C GLY A 185 -2.36 38.16 43.98
N ARG A 186 -1.21 38.45 44.61
CA ARG A 186 0.18 38.03 44.28
C ARG A 186 0.89 37.75 45.63
N GLN A 187 2.00 37.03 45.80
CA GLN A 187 3.02 36.29 45.00
C GLN A 187 3.69 35.29 46.01
N PRO A 188 4.83 34.59 45.78
CA PRO A 188 5.54 34.13 44.56
C PRO A 188 5.92 32.62 44.57
N SER A 189 6.61 32.19 43.49
CA SER A 189 7.46 30.99 43.28
C SER A 189 7.79 30.02 44.44
N LEU A 190 7.60 28.72 44.17
CA LEU A 190 8.59 27.67 44.49
C LEU A 190 8.49 26.54 43.44
N GLU A 191 9.36 26.53 42.44
CA GLU A 191 9.42 25.42 41.47
C GLU A 191 9.98 24.17 42.15
N LYS A 192 9.15 23.13 42.22
CA LYS A 192 9.58 21.75 42.47
C LYS A 192 9.42 20.96 41.17
N PRO A 193 10.37 20.08 40.80
CA PRO A 193 10.19 19.21 39.66
C PRO A 193 8.96 18.34 39.88
N LEU A 194 8.05 18.36 38.90
CA LEU A 194 6.79 17.64 38.98
C LEU A 194 7.06 16.15 38.72
N LEU A 195 7.33 15.38 39.78
CA LEU A 195 7.29 13.92 39.71
C LEU A 195 5.84 13.52 39.41
N ILE A 196 5.52 13.24 38.14
CA ILE A 196 4.15 12.92 37.72
C ILE A 196 3.83 11.47 38.07
N ASP A 197 2.89 11.30 39.00
CA ASP A 197 2.39 10.02 39.46
C ASP A 197 1.71 9.20 38.33
N GLY A 198 1.78 7.87 38.44
CA GLY A 198 1.51 6.92 37.36
C GLY A 198 0.08 6.95 36.78
N HIS A 199 -0.86 7.54 37.50
CA HIS A 199 -2.29 7.52 37.17
C HIS A 199 -2.72 8.43 36.01
N LEU A 200 -1.93 9.43 35.61
CA LEU A 200 -2.43 10.48 34.70
C LEU A 200 -2.61 10.05 33.24
N LEU A 201 -1.89 9.03 32.73
CA LEU A 201 -1.85 8.70 31.29
C LEU A 201 -3.20 8.26 30.68
N ASN A 202 -4.17 7.80 31.46
CA ASN A 202 -5.44 7.29 30.91
C ASN A 202 -6.32 8.40 30.30
N ASN A 203 -6.11 9.67 30.65
CA ASN A 203 -6.95 10.81 30.25
C ASN A 203 -6.16 11.91 29.49
N ILE A 204 -4.96 11.62 28.99
CA ILE A 204 -4.14 12.62 28.30
C ILE A 204 -4.60 12.80 26.85
N SER A 205 -5.13 14.00 26.55
CA SER A 205 -5.33 14.44 25.15
C SER A 205 -3.99 14.44 24.41
N LEU A 206 -3.98 14.06 23.12
CA LEU A 206 -2.81 14.07 22.23
C LEU A 206 -1.98 15.38 22.33
N THR A 207 -2.65 16.52 22.51
CA THR A 207 -1.99 17.84 22.67
C THR A 207 -1.11 17.96 23.91
N LEU A 208 -1.44 17.23 24.99
CA LEU A 208 -0.65 17.12 26.22
C LEU A 208 0.40 15.99 26.11
N ALA A 209 0.10 14.90 25.41
CA ALA A 209 1.06 13.81 25.15
C ALA A 209 2.31 14.30 24.40
N ASN A 210 2.13 15.27 23.49
CA ASN A 210 3.22 15.96 22.78
C ASN A 210 4.11 16.86 23.65
N ARG A 211 3.83 17.02 24.95
CA ARG A 211 4.60 17.87 25.87
C ARG A 211 5.28 17.11 27.01
N VAL A 212 4.95 15.83 27.19
CA VAL A 212 5.54 14.99 28.25
C VAL A 212 6.71 14.21 27.66
N ILE A 213 7.93 14.61 28.05
CA ILE A 213 9.17 13.88 27.77
C ILE A 213 9.33 12.77 28.82
N VAL A 214 9.79 11.60 28.42
CA VAL A 214 10.07 10.50 29.35
C VAL A 214 11.50 10.59 29.90
N GLU A 215 11.62 10.67 31.22
CA GLU A 215 12.90 10.69 31.94
C GLU A 215 13.44 9.29 32.29
N ASN A 216 12.54 8.35 32.62
CA ASN A 216 12.86 6.98 33.02
C ASN A 216 12.50 5.96 31.93
N ILE A 217 13.53 5.29 31.40
CA ILE A 217 13.40 4.31 30.31
C ILE A 217 12.57 3.07 30.69
N ASN A 218 12.58 2.67 31.96
CA ASN A 218 11.85 1.48 32.43
C ASN A 218 10.32 1.66 32.41
N ASP A 219 9.84 2.91 32.31
CA ASP A 219 8.41 3.22 32.16
C ASP A 219 7.95 3.08 30.70
N VAL A 220 8.89 2.98 29.75
CA VAL A 220 8.69 2.93 28.29
C VAL A 220 8.99 1.54 27.73
N VAL A 221 10.02 0.86 28.26
CA VAL A 221 10.40 -0.50 27.86
C VAL A 221 10.68 -1.40 29.05
N LYS A 222 10.43 -2.69 28.87
CA LYS A 222 10.76 -3.79 29.78
C LYS A 222 11.65 -4.78 29.03
N GLY A 223 12.97 -4.62 29.14
CA GLY A 223 13.93 -5.29 28.26
C GLY A 223 13.67 -4.90 26.80
N ILE A 224 13.43 -5.88 25.93
CA ILE A 224 13.12 -5.67 24.50
C ILE A 224 11.63 -5.41 24.19
N TYR A 225 10.78 -5.26 25.21
CA TYR A 225 9.34 -5.05 25.01
C TYR A 225 8.94 -3.63 25.31
N TRP A 226 7.99 -3.08 24.56
CA TRP A 226 7.27 -1.89 24.99
C TRP A 226 6.58 -2.14 26.33
N SER A 227 6.44 -1.09 27.16
CA SER A 227 5.77 -1.22 28.44
C SER A 227 4.26 -1.43 28.23
N ASP A 228 3.65 -2.27 29.08
CA ASP A 228 2.19 -2.54 29.03
C ASP A 228 1.35 -1.25 29.07
N ARG A 229 1.90 -0.18 29.67
CA ARG A 229 1.34 1.17 29.73
C ARG A 229 1.22 1.79 28.34
N LEU A 230 2.28 1.73 27.52
CA LEU A 230 2.28 2.22 26.15
C LEU A 230 1.43 1.33 25.24
N GLU A 231 1.57 0.00 25.31
CA GLU A 231 0.75 -0.91 24.49
C GLU A 231 -0.75 -0.72 24.76
N LYS A 232 -1.14 -0.48 26.02
CA LYS A 232 -2.53 -0.25 26.39
C LYS A 232 -3.12 1.01 25.74
N VAL A 233 -2.37 2.12 25.72
CA VAL A 233 -2.81 3.40 25.12
C VAL A 233 -2.56 3.52 23.62
N THR A 234 -1.79 2.60 23.03
CA THR A 234 -1.55 2.58 21.58
C THR A 234 -2.88 2.35 20.83
N PRO A 235 -3.29 3.25 19.92
CA PRO A 235 -4.55 3.14 19.20
C PRO A 235 -4.56 1.92 18.28
N ARG A 236 -5.75 1.37 18.03
CA ARG A 236 -5.96 0.14 17.26
C ARG A 236 -7.44 -0.01 16.87
N PHE A 237 -7.72 -0.78 15.85
CA PHE A 237 -9.08 -1.28 15.60
C PHE A 237 -9.50 -2.29 16.68
N HIS A 238 -10.71 -2.17 17.23
CA HIS A 238 -11.22 -3.09 18.26
C HIS A 238 -12.01 -4.25 17.65
N ASP A 239 -11.91 -5.44 18.23
CA ASP A 239 -12.51 -6.66 17.65
C ASP A 239 -14.03 -6.57 17.46
N LEU A 240 -14.74 -5.97 18.42
CA LEU A 240 -16.18 -5.74 18.32
C LEU A 240 -16.54 -4.78 17.19
N GLU A 241 -15.72 -3.74 16.96
CA GLU A 241 -15.91 -2.78 15.87
C GLU A 241 -15.62 -3.43 14.51
N ILE A 242 -14.53 -4.21 14.43
CA ILE A 242 -14.15 -5.01 13.25
C ILE A 242 -15.32 -5.94 12.87
N GLU A 243 -15.83 -6.75 13.79
CA GLU A 243 -16.87 -7.73 13.47
C GLU A 243 -18.22 -7.08 13.17
N ASN A 244 -18.58 -6.00 13.87
CA ASN A 244 -19.77 -5.20 13.53
C ASN A 244 -19.66 -4.59 12.13
N TRP A 245 -18.50 -4.00 11.78
CA TRP A 245 -18.28 -3.42 10.45
C TRP A 245 -18.32 -4.49 9.35
N LYS A 246 -17.69 -5.66 9.56
CA LYS A 246 -17.71 -6.77 8.59
C LYS A 246 -19.12 -7.28 8.36
N LYS A 247 -19.90 -7.48 9.43
CA LYS A 247 -21.32 -7.87 9.34
C LYS A 247 -22.14 -6.82 8.59
N PHE A 248 -21.91 -5.54 8.85
CA PHE A 248 -22.53 -4.44 8.12
C PHE A 248 -22.15 -4.48 6.62
N ALA A 249 -20.86 -4.49 6.29
CA ALA A 249 -20.38 -4.41 4.91
C ALA A 249 -20.81 -5.58 4.02
N ARG A 250 -21.01 -6.79 4.60
CA ARG A 250 -21.56 -7.95 3.87
C ARG A 250 -23.06 -7.85 3.56
N ASN A 251 -23.85 -7.14 4.37
CA ASN A 251 -25.32 -7.21 4.33
C ASN A 251 -25.99 -5.89 3.92
N THR A 252 -25.31 -4.75 4.04
CA THR A 252 -25.86 -3.44 3.70
C THR A 252 -25.83 -3.17 2.19
N LYS A 253 -26.92 -2.62 1.65
CA LYS A 253 -27.04 -2.22 0.24
C LYS A 253 -26.12 -1.04 -0.09
N ILE A 254 -25.46 -1.11 -1.24
CA ILE A 254 -24.63 -0.04 -1.79
C ILE A 254 -25.52 0.82 -2.70
N VAL A 255 -25.49 2.13 -2.49
CA VAL A 255 -26.38 3.10 -3.17
C VAL A 255 -25.62 4.04 -4.10
N LYS A 256 -24.29 4.10 -4.00
CA LYS A 256 -23.40 4.81 -4.93
C LYS A 256 -22.07 4.11 -5.03
N LEU A 257 -21.50 4.07 -6.23
CA LEU A 257 -20.20 3.51 -6.53
C LEU A 257 -19.47 4.50 -7.44
N GLU A 258 -18.36 5.08 -6.98
CA GLU A 258 -17.63 6.13 -7.70
C GLU A 258 -16.12 5.85 -7.74
N GLU A 259 -15.39 6.51 -8.64
CA GLU A 259 -13.93 6.39 -8.70
C GLU A 259 -13.28 6.91 -7.40
N GLY A 260 -12.23 6.23 -6.95
CA GLY A 260 -11.54 6.55 -5.71
C GLY A 260 -10.76 5.38 -5.16
N CYS A 261 -10.16 5.57 -3.98
CA CYS A 261 -9.32 4.57 -3.33
C CYS A 261 -8.09 4.14 -4.15
N GLY A 262 -7.43 5.09 -4.82
CA GLY A 262 -6.21 4.87 -5.60
C GLY A 262 -6.50 4.62 -7.08
N ARG A 263 -6.20 3.41 -7.57
CA ARG A 263 -6.19 3.08 -9.01
C ARG A 263 -7.56 3.19 -9.69
N MET A 264 -7.55 3.42 -11.01
CA MET A 264 -8.72 3.62 -11.88
C MET A 264 -9.81 2.55 -11.76
N GLN A 265 -9.48 1.29 -11.46
CA GLN A 265 -10.47 0.22 -11.29
C GLN A 265 -11.01 0.09 -9.86
N ASN A 266 -10.40 0.74 -8.87
CA ASN A 266 -10.91 0.79 -7.50
C ASN A 266 -12.15 1.68 -7.43
N ARG A 267 -13.02 1.40 -6.46
CA ARG A 267 -14.25 2.18 -6.28
C ARG A 267 -14.44 2.56 -4.81
N LEU A 268 -14.84 3.80 -4.59
CA LEU A 268 -15.43 4.24 -3.35
C LEU A 268 -16.91 3.82 -3.36
N ALA A 269 -17.28 2.92 -2.48
CA ALA A 269 -18.67 2.53 -2.25
C ALA A 269 -19.27 3.38 -1.13
N THR A 270 -20.50 3.84 -1.34
CA THR A 270 -21.33 4.45 -0.29
C THR A 270 -22.55 3.56 -0.04
N PHE A 271 -22.73 3.17 1.22
CA PHE A 271 -23.86 2.38 1.71
C PHE A 271 -25.09 3.25 1.98
N ILE A 272 -26.26 2.62 2.17
CA ILE A 272 -27.55 3.31 2.36
C ILE A 272 -27.61 4.26 3.58
N ASP A 273 -26.74 4.06 4.57
CA ASP A 273 -26.57 4.90 5.76
C ASP A 273 -25.53 6.03 5.58
N ALA A 274 -25.04 6.22 4.35
CA ALA A 274 -23.91 7.08 3.97
C ALA A 274 -22.52 6.67 4.53
N THR A 275 -22.39 5.52 5.19
CA THR A 275 -21.08 4.92 5.50
C THR A 275 -20.35 4.57 4.21
N LYS A 276 -19.02 4.66 4.21
CA LYS A 276 -18.17 4.43 3.03
C LYS A 276 -17.27 3.21 3.18
N ALA A 277 -16.86 2.63 2.05
CA ALA A 277 -15.81 1.62 1.97
C ALA A 277 -15.00 1.75 0.69
N CYS A 278 -13.74 1.33 0.74
CA CYS A 278 -12.92 1.14 -0.45
C CYS A 278 -13.08 -0.26 -1.01
N ILE A 279 -13.39 -0.38 -2.30
CA ILE A 279 -13.37 -1.63 -3.02
C ILE A 279 -12.10 -1.68 -3.89
N ARG A 280 -11.22 -2.64 -3.58
CA ARG A 280 -9.99 -2.93 -4.32
C ARG A 280 -10.24 -4.07 -5.30
N TYR A 281 -10.33 -3.74 -6.58
CA TYR A 281 -10.48 -4.70 -7.67
C TYR A 281 -9.15 -4.89 -8.41
N ARG A 282 -8.79 -6.13 -8.71
CA ARG A 282 -7.61 -6.48 -9.51
C ARG A 282 -7.92 -7.65 -10.43
N ILE A 283 -7.37 -7.59 -11.64
CA ILE A 283 -7.35 -8.73 -12.57
C ILE A 283 -6.40 -9.81 -12.02
N ASN A 284 -5.23 -9.42 -11.53
CA ASN A 284 -4.27 -10.33 -10.93
C ASN A 284 -4.74 -10.84 -9.55
N THR A 285 -4.83 -12.17 -9.43
CA THR A 285 -5.24 -12.85 -8.20
C THR A 285 -4.20 -12.69 -7.08
N ASP A 286 -2.89 -12.63 -7.40
CA ASP A 286 -1.81 -12.43 -6.41
C ASP A 286 -2.06 -11.19 -5.54
N GLN A 287 -2.53 -10.09 -6.15
CA GLN A 287 -2.75 -8.82 -5.47
C GLN A 287 -3.97 -8.85 -4.52
N ILE A 288 -5.06 -9.52 -4.94
CA ILE A 288 -6.22 -9.76 -4.05
C ILE A 288 -5.81 -10.65 -2.89
N GLN A 289 -5.03 -11.70 -3.16
CA GLN A 289 -4.50 -12.57 -2.12
C GLN A 289 -3.51 -11.84 -1.19
N GLY A 290 -2.64 -10.98 -1.73
CA GLY A 290 -1.71 -10.15 -0.97
C GLY A 290 -2.42 -9.27 0.05
N GLU A 291 -3.43 -8.51 -0.37
CA GLU A 291 -4.22 -7.65 0.51
C GLU A 291 -4.94 -8.47 1.61
N ILE A 292 -5.72 -9.51 1.23
CA ILE A 292 -6.56 -10.22 2.21
C ILE A 292 -5.76 -11.14 3.15
N PHE A 293 -4.72 -11.82 2.66
CA PHE A 293 -3.89 -12.67 3.54
C PHE A 293 -2.93 -11.82 4.39
N SER A 294 -2.54 -10.61 3.97
CA SER A 294 -1.84 -9.67 4.87
C SER A 294 -2.76 -9.21 6.02
N TYR A 295 -4.05 -8.97 5.76
CA TYR A 295 -5.05 -8.70 6.80
C TYR A 295 -5.25 -9.89 7.76
N TYR A 296 -5.34 -11.13 7.26
CA TYR A 296 -5.44 -12.30 8.14
C TYR A 296 -4.14 -12.60 8.91
N LEU A 297 -2.98 -12.36 8.32
CA LEU A 297 -1.69 -12.43 9.02
C LEU A 297 -1.58 -11.36 10.10
N SER A 298 -2.04 -10.14 9.87
CA SER A 298 -2.04 -9.10 10.90
C SER A 298 -2.99 -9.45 12.06
N LYS A 299 -4.18 -10.03 11.78
CA LYS A 299 -5.07 -10.57 12.83
C LYS A 299 -4.37 -11.64 13.66
N LEU A 300 -3.68 -12.60 13.03
CA LEU A 300 -2.92 -13.67 13.70
C LEU A 300 -1.82 -13.08 14.60
N LEU A 301 -1.02 -12.15 14.07
CA LEU A 301 0.06 -11.44 14.78
C LEU A 301 -0.42 -10.43 15.83
N LYS A 302 -1.74 -10.25 16.01
CA LYS A 302 -2.36 -9.21 16.87
C LYS A 302 -1.98 -7.77 16.47
N ILE A 303 -1.62 -7.55 15.21
CA ILE A 303 -1.33 -6.22 14.61
C ILE A 303 -2.65 -5.64 14.07
N LYS A 304 -3.25 -4.73 14.83
CA LYS A 304 -4.60 -4.18 14.60
C LYS A 304 -4.57 -2.78 13.99
N ASN A 305 -3.69 -2.61 13.01
CA ASN A 305 -3.44 -1.37 12.25
C ASN A 305 -4.01 -1.41 10.82
N LEU A 306 -4.45 -2.57 10.34
CA LEU A 306 -5.08 -2.71 9.02
C LEU A 306 -6.58 -2.44 9.15
N PRO A 307 -7.20 -1.69 8.21
CA PRO A 307 -8.64 -1.49 8.19
C PRO A 307 -9.39 -2.82 8.18
N PRO A 308 -10.54 -2.92 8.89
CA PRO A 308 -11.47 -4.04 8.75
C PRO A 308 -11.72 -4.32 7.26
N SER A 309 -11.50 -5.56 6.85
CA SER A 309 -11.56 -5.98 5.45
C SER A 309 -12.29 -7.32 5.29
N ILE A 310 -12.96 -7.48 4.15
CA ILE A 310 -13.69 -8.69 3.73
C ILE A 310 -13.50 -8.93 2.23
N LEU A 311 -13.71 -10.15 1.77
CA LEU A 311 -13.88 -10.42 0.34
C LEU A 311 -15.33 -10.16 -0.11
N GLY A 312 -15.44 -9.58 -1.30
CA GLY A 312 -16.66 -9.47 -2.08
C GLY A 312 -16.51 -10.15 -3.44
N MET A 313 -17.62 -10.21 -4.18
CA MET A 313 -17.68 -10.81 -5.52
C MET A 313 -18.60 -9.99 -6.42
N VAL A 314 -18.20 -9.82 -7.68
CA VAL A 314 -18.99 -9.13 -8.71
C VAL A 314 -20.18 -10.00 -9.11
N ASN A 315 -21.29 -9.88 -8.37
CA ASN A 315 -22.51 -10.63 -8.60
C ASN A 315 -23.70 -9.66 -8.67
N SER A 316 -24.09 -9.31 -9.89
CA SER A 316 -25.20 -8.40 -10.21
C SER A 316 -26.58 -8.90 -9.73
N ASN A 317 -26.71 -10.19 -9.44
CA ASN A 317 -27.96 -10.80 -8.96
C ASN A 317 -28.11 -10.70 -7.42
N LYS A 318 -27.10 -10.21 -6.69
CA LYS A 318 -27.22 -9.93 -5.25
C LYS A 318 -27.86 -8.56 -5.02
N GLN A 319 -28.90 -8.54 -4.17
CA GLN A 319 -29.65 -7.34 -3.77
C GLN A 319 -28.78 -6.14 -3.32
N GLN A 320 -27.58 -6.43 -2.79
CA GLN A 320 -26.58 -5.42 -2.41
C GLN A 320 -26.20 -4.46 -3.55
N TRP A 321 -26.21 -4.91 -4.81
CA TRP A 321 -25.68 -4.17 -5.96
C TRP A 321 -26.74 -3.58 -6.90
N GLU A 322 -28.03 -3.89 -6.69
CA GLU A 322 -29.13 -3.45 -7.56
C GLU A 322 -29.12 -1.94 -7.86
N GLY A 323 -28.71 -1.12 -6.88
CA GLY A 323 -28.66 0.33 -7.01
C GLY A 323 -27.48 0.88 -7.81
N VAL A 324 -26.48 0.05 -8.13
CA VAL A 324 -25.20 0.46 -8.72
C VAL A 324 -24.75 -0.42 -9.90
N LEU A 325 -25.69 -1.12 -10.54
CA LEU A 325 -25.38 -2.04 -11.65
C LEU A 325 -24.74 -1.34 -12.86
N LYS A 326 -25.09 -0.08 -13.13
CA LYS A 326 -24.50 0.68 -14.25
C LYS A 326 -23.04 1.01 -13.97
N GLU A 327 -22.74 1.39 -12.75
CA GLU A 327 -21.42 1.77 -12.24
C GLU A 327 -20.46 0.58 -12.24
N ILE A 328 -20.96 -0.64 -11.97
CA ILE A 328 -20.19 -1.90 -12.10
C ILE A 328 -19.85 -2.20 -13.57
N VAL A 329 -20.79 -1.97 -14.49
CA VAL A 329 -20.52 -2.15 -15.94
C VAL A 329 -19.50 -1.11 -16.42
N LEU A 330 -19.63 0.15 -15.97
CA LEU A 330 -18.70 1.23 -16.28
C LEU A 330 -17.32 1.08 -15.59
N SER A 331 -17.19 0.26 -14.55
CA SER A 331 -15.89 -0.03 -13.93
C SER A 331 -15.12 -1.15 -14.62
N HIS A 332 -15.66 -1.73 -15.70
CA HIS A 332 -15.07 -2.84 -16.45
C HIS A 332 -14.70 -4.05 -15.57
N TRP A 333 -15.48 -4.27 -14.50
CA TRP A 333 -15.30 -5.42 -13.61
C TRP A 333 -15.84 -6.70 -14.24
N TYR A 334 -15.05 -7.77 -14.24
CA TYR A 334 -15.49 -9.07 -14.74
C TYR A 334 -16.51 -9.72 -13.79
N PRO A 335 -17.59 -10.35 -14.30
CA PRO A 335 -18.50 -11.15 -13.50
C PRO A 335 -17.77 -12.22 -12.68
N ASP A 336 -18.31 -12.55 -11.50
CA ASP A 336 -17.79 -13.54 -10.54
C ASP A 336 -16.34 -13.30 -10.07
N LYS A 337 -15.71 -12.17 -10.42
CA LYS A 337 -14.38 -11.82 -9.91
C LYS A 337 -14.46 -11.44 -8.43
N VAL A 338 -13.48 -11.92 -7.66
CA VAL A 338 -13.30 -11.57 -6.23
C VAL A 338 -12.55 -10.23 -6.12
N PHE A 339 -12.97 -9.41 -5.15
CA PHE A 339 -12.32 -8.16 -4.77
C PHE A 339 -12.29 -8.01 -3.24
N VAL A 340 -11.50 -7.07 -2.72
CA VAL A 340 -11.48 -6.74 -1.29
C VAL A 340 -12.34 -5.51 -1.03
N ILE A 341 -13.18 -5.56 0.01
CA ILE A 341 -13.85 -4.38 0.58
C ILE A 341 -13.17 -4.07 1.91
N SER A 342 -12.67 -2.84 2.06
CA SER A 342 -12.03 -2.34 3.29
C SER A 342 -12.77 -1.11 3.83
N GLN A 343 -12.79 -0.93 5.15
CA GLN A 343 -13.41 0.23 5.78
C GLN A 343 -12.77 1.54 5.28
N TRP A 344 -13.62 2.52 4.92
CA TRP A 344 -13.16 3.89 4.67
C TRP A 344 -12.82 4.57 6.00
N ILE A 345 -11.61 5.13 6.10
CA ILE A 345 -11.14 5.84 7.29
C ILE A 345 -11.07 7.34 6.97
N ASN A 346 -11.66 8.16 7.84
CA ASN A 346 -11.65 9.62 7.73
C ASN A 346 -10.49 10.23 8.53
N ASP A 347 -10.31 11.55 8.38
CA ASP A 347 -9.43 12.36 9.24
C ASP A 347 -7.96 11.90 9.19
N LEU A 348 -7.50 11.48 8.01
CA LEU A 348 -6.15 10.98 7.74
C LEU A 348 -5.15 12.09 7.37
N SER A 349 -3.87 11.82 7.59
CA SER A 349 -2.73 12.66 7.23
C SER A 349 -1.49 11.79 6.95
N PRO A 350 -0.62 12.12 5.99
CA PRO A 350 0.50 11.25 5.62
C PRO A 350 1.42 10.90 6.79
N ALA A 351 1.81 9.63 6.91
CA ALA A 351 2.69 9.17 7.97
C ALA A 351 4.17 9.29 7.54
N TYR A 352 4.92 10.13 8.26
CA TYR A 352 6.35 10.36 8.02
C TYR A 352 7.22 9.29 8.69
N ILE A 353 8.24 8.80 7.97
CA ILE A 353 9.18 7.81 8.49
C ILE A 353 9.90 8.41 9.73
N PRO A 354 9.92 7.74 10.90
CA PRO A 354 10.66 8.22 12.07
C PRO A 354 12.15 8.36 11.79
N THR A 355 12.79 9.35 12.39
CA THR A 355 14.24 9.59 12.23
C THR A 355 15.08 8.37 12.61
N ASP A 356 14.59 7.55 13.55
CA ASP A 356 15.18 6.27 13.98
C ASP A 356 15.35 5.24 12.84
N PHE A 357 14.63 5.41 11.71
CA PHE A 357 14.63 4.49 10.56
C PHE A 357 15.17 5.09 9.24
N ARG A 358 15.36 6.41 9.15
CA ARG A 358 15.78 7.11 7.91
C ARG A 358 17.23 6.77 7.52
N GLU A 359 18.14 6.95 8.47
CA GLU A 359 19.58 6.92 8.23
C GLU A 359 20.16 5.51 8.18
N GLU A 360 21.39 5.38 7.67
CA GLU A 360 22.12 4.11 7.64
C GLU A 360 22.42 3.56 9.04
N SER A 361 22.55 4.44 10.02
CA SER A 361 22.70 4.13 11.45
C SER A 361 21.39 3.78 12.16
N ARG A 362 20.27 3.60 11.42
CA ARG A 362 18.93 3.25 11.92
C ARG A 362 18.96 2.17 13.01
N LYS A 363 18.45 2.53 14.19
CA LYS A 363 18.40 1.66 15.38
C LYS A 363 17.27 2.08 16.31
N LEU A 364 16.36 1.16 16.60
CA LEU A 364 15.38 1.27 17.68
C LEU A 364 15.75 0.26 18.77
N THR A 365 16.57 0.69 19.74
CA THR A 365 17.06 -0.15 20.85
C THR A 365 16.55 0.35 22.20
N PRO A 366 16.41 -0.52 23.22
CA PRO A 366 15.96 -0.14 24.57
C PRO A 366 17.06 0.59 25.36
N THR A 367 17.67 1.62 24.76
CA THR A 367 18.77 2.39 25.34
C THR A 367 18.37 3.84 25.56
N LYS A 368 18.94 4.47 26.60
CA LYS A 368 18.66 5.89 26.91
C LYS A 368 19.06 6.81 25.76
N GLY A 369 20.07 6.47 24.97
CA GLY A 369 20.48 7.27 23.81
C GLY A 369 19.42 7.37 22.71
N VAL A 370 18.59 6.33 22.54
CA VAL A 370 17.52 6.28 21.55
C VAL A 370 16.19 6.80 22.13
N LEU A 371 15.80 6.36 23.33
CA LEU A 371 14.46 6.63 23.86
C LEU A 371 14.32 7.92 24.69
N LYS A 372 15.41 8.44 25.26
CA LYS A 372 15.36 9.68 26.07
C LYS A 372 15.04 10.86 25.16
N ASN A 373 14.30 11.84 25.69
CA ASN A 373 13.82 13.04 24.99
C ASN A 373 12.68 12.82 23.98
N LYS A 374 12.24 11.58 23.72
CA LYS A 374 11.00 11.36 22.97
C LYS A 374 9.77 11.68 23.82
N THR A 375 8.76 12.27 23.19
CA THR A 375 7.44 12.52 23.76
C THR A 375 6.62 11.22 23.82
N VAL A 376 5.57 11.21 24.65
CA VAL A 376 4.64 10.05 24.72
C VAL A 376 4.00 9.75 23.36
N SER A 377 3.70 10.76 22.54
CA SER A 377 3.12 10.54 21.21
C SER A 377 4.12 9.92 20.23
N GLU A 378 5.37 10.36 20.23
CA GLU A 378 6.41 9.74 19.38
C GLU A 378 6.67 8.28 19.79
N LEU A 379 6.61 7.97 21.09
CA LEU A 379 6.74 6.61 21.59
C LEU A 379 5.55 5.74 21.15
N ILE A 380 4.31 6.22 21.27
CA ILE A 380 3.10 5.54 20.77
C ILE A 380 3.17 5.30 19.25
N GLU A 381 3.72 6.26 18.50
CA GLU A 381 3.95 6.10 17.06
C GLU A 381 5.02 5.02 16.79
N LEU A 382 6.14 5.02 17.52
CA LEU A 382 7.18 3.97 17.42
C LEU A 382 6.69 2.56 17.78
N VAL A 383 5.72 2.40 18.70
CA VAL A 383 5.06 1.09 18.92
C VAL A 383 4.49 0.57 17.60
N GLN A 384 3.73 1.42 16.90
CA GLN A 384 3.05 1.05 15.65
C GLN A 384 4.05 0.83 14.50
N TRP A 385 5.12 1.62 14.42
CA TRP A 385 6.20 1.40 13.45
C TRP A 385 6.95 0.08 13.69
N SER A 386 7.12 -0.35 14.95
CA SER A 386 7.77 -1.64 15.25
C SER A 386 6.95 -2.83 14.72
N ASP A 387 5.61 -2.77 14.80
CA ASP A 387 4.75 -3.78 14.16
C ASP A 387 4.73 -3.67 12.64
N LEU A 388 4.74 -2.45 12.08
CA LEU A 388 4.76 -2.23 10.64
C LEU A 388 5.98 -2.92 10.01
N ILE A 389 7.16 -2.69 10.57
CA ILE A 389 8.40 -3.29 10.06
C ILE A 389 8.36 -4.83 10.17
N VAL A 390 7.77 -5.39 11.24
CA VAL A 390 7.58 -6.84 11.35
C VAL A 390 6.62 -7.37 10.29
N LEU A 391 5.46 -6.71 10.09
CA LEU A 391 4.47 -7.14 9.09
C LEU A 391 5.00 -6.99 7.66
N ASP A 392 5.61 -5.85 7.32
CA ASP A 392 6.22 -5.60 6.01
C ASP A 392 7.39 -6.54 5.76
N TYR A 393 8.17 -6.90 6.79
CA TYR A 393 9.18 -7.94 6.67
C TYR A 393 8.54 -9.28 6.31
N LEU A 394 7.59 -9.78 7.11
CA LEU A 394 6.97 -11.09 6.90
C LEU A 394 6.24 -11.20 5.56
N THR A 395 5.54 -10.15 5.16
CA THR A 395 4.83 -10.07 3.88
C THR A 395 5.74 -9.72 2.71
N ALA A 396 6.94 -9.19 2.93
CA ALA A 396 7.76 -8.55 1.89
C ALA A 396 6.99 -7.42 1.15
N ASN A 397 6.18 -6.64 1.88
CA ASN A 397 5.48 -5.49 1.32
C ASN A 397 6.49 -4.40 0.94
N LEU A 398 6.77 -4.29 -0.34
CA LEU A 398 7.73 -3.35 -0.90
C LEU A 398 7.21 -1.91 -0.96
N ASP A 399 5.88 -1.70 -0.93
CA ASP A 399 5.25 -0.44 -1.32
C ASP A 399 4.99 0.52 -0.14
N ARG A 400 5.99 0.58 0.76
CA ARG A 400 6.03 1.49 1.92
C ARG A 400 7.47 1.98 2.10
N VAL A 401 8.05 1.77 3.29
CA VAL A 401 9.43 2.19 3.64
C VAL A 401 10.47 1.65 2.65
N VAL A 402 10.29 0.41 2.17
CA VAL A 402 11.20 -0.19 1.18
C VAL A 402 11.17 0.55 -0.16
N ASN A 403 10.01 1.10 -0.57
CA ASN A 403 9.90 1.95 -1.75
C ASN A 403 10.71 3.25 -1.55
N ASN A 404 10.57 3.93 -0.41
CA ASN A 404 11.41 5.08 -0.08
C ASN A 404 12.90 4.70 -0.07
N MET A 405 13.29 3.59 0.57
CA MET A 405 14.70 3.14 0.64
C MET A 405 15.29 2.84 -0.75
N PHE A 406 14.54 2.16 -1.62
CA PHE A 406 14.96 1.86 -2.99
C PHE A 406 15.09 3.14 -3.83
N ASN A 407 14.19 4.12 -3.64
CA ASN A 407 14.24 5.39 -4.37
C ASN A 407 15.33 6.37 -3.91
N ARG A 408 16.04 6.09 -2.79
CA ARG A 408 17.17 6.94 -2.32
C ARG A 408 18.25 7.13 -3.38
N GLN A 409 18.42 6.17 -4.29
CA GLN A 409 19.41 6.24 -5.37
C GLN A 409 19.13 7.35 -6.42
N TRP A 410 17.88 7.84 -6.48
CA TRP A 410 17.48 8.96 -7.35
C TRP A 410 17.13 10.24 -6.57
N ASN A 411 16.68 10.10 -5.31
CA ASN A 411 16.39 11.24 -4.44
C ASN A 411 16.86 10.95 -3.00
N ALA A 412 17.98 11.56 -2.59
CA ALA A 412 18.56 11.37 -1.26
C ALA A 412 17.59 11.72 -0.11
N HIS A 413 16.69 12.69 -0.32
CA HIS A 413 15.74 13.20 0.67
C HIS A 413 14.42 12.41 0.74
N ILE A 414 14.23 11.35 -0.08
CA ILE A 414 12.97 10.59 -0.11
C ILE A 414 12.60 9.93 1.23
N MET A 415 13.58 9.72 2.12
CA MET A 415 13.35 9.21 3.48
C MET A 415 12.81 10.27 4.46
N GLU A 416 12.89 11.56 4.11
CA GLU A 416 12.29 12.66 4.88
C GLU A 416 10.80 12.84 4.56
N GLY A 417 10.33 12.26 3.45
CA GLY A 417 8.92 12.27 3.04
C GLY A 417 8.04 11.26 3.80
N PRO A 418 6.74 11.23 3.49
CA PRO A 418 5.85 10.19 3.98
C PRO A 418 6.21 8.82 3.41
N ALA A 419 5.90 7.76 4.16
CA ALA A 419 5.91 6.41 3.62
C ALA A 419 4.66 6.20 2.74
N HIS A 420 4.83 5.60 1.57
CA HIS A 420 3.71 5.32 0.68
C HIS A 420 2.69 4.37 1.35
N ASN A 421 1.41 4.54 1.00
CA ASN A 421 0.28 3.75 1.51
C ASN A 421 0.14 3.67 3.04
N LEU A 422 0.77 4.59 3.79
CA LEU A 422 0.73 4.67 5.25
C LEU A 422 0.21 6.04 5.71
N GLU A 423 -0.92 6.01 6.40
CA GLU A 423 -1.63 7.22 6.84
C GLU A 423 -1.81 7.23 8.36
N LYS A 424 -1.73 8.41 8.97
CA LYS A 424 -1.96 8.63 10.40
C LYS A 424 -3.30 9.34 10.61
N SER A 425 -4.18 8.75 11.42
CA SER A 425 -5.40 9.44 11.87
C SER A 425 -5.03 10.64 12.75
N THR A 426 -5.39 11.83 12.29
CA THR A 426 -5.22 13.11 13.00
C THR A 426 -5.98 13.16 14.34
N ARG A 427 -7.00 12.29 14.52
CA ARG A 427 -7.83 12.22 15.73
C ARG A 427 -7.32 11.28 16.80
N THR A 428 -6.70 10.15 16.42
CA THR A 428 -6.33 9.07 17.35
C THR A 428 -4.85 8.76 17.38
N GLY A 429 -4.07 9.21 16.39
CA GLY A 429 -2.68 8.80 16.19
C GLY A 429 -2.53 7.37 15.64
N LEU A 430 -3.62 6.73 15.19
CA LEU A 430 -3.58 5.40 14.56
C LEU A 430 -2.86 5.48 13.21
N LEU A 431 -1.75 4.77 13.06
CA LEU A 431 -1.17 4.44 11.78
C LEU A 431 -2.02 3.35 11.11
N THR A 432 -2.49 3.63 9.90
CA THR A 432 -3.39 2.77 9.13
C THR A 432 -2.67 2.21 7.93
N PHE A 433 -2.61 0.88 7.85
CA PHE A 433 -1.76 0.16 6.90
C PHE A 433 -2.59 -0.19 5.65
N PHE A 434 -2.65 0.72 4.68
CA PHE A 434 -3.39 0.53 3.42
C PHE A 434 -2.61 -0.20 2.33
N ASP A 435 -3.33 -0.73 1.34
CA ASP A 435 -2.81 -1.29 0.08
C ASP A 435 -1.65 -2.30 0.26
N ASN A 436 -1.97 -3.41 0.91
CA ASN A 436 -1.05 -4.52 1.19
C ASN A 436 -1.01 -5.54 0.03
N GLU A 437 -1.49 -5.14 -1.16
CA GLU A 437 -1.55 -5.99 -2.35
C GLU A 437 -0.19 -6.45 -2.88
N SER A 438 0.86 -5.68 -2.60
CA SER A 438 2.24 -6.01 -2.93
C SER A 438 2.83 -7.02 -1.94
N GLY A 439 2.14 -7.30 -0.83
CA GLY A 439 2.53 -8.28 0.17
C GLY A 439 2.31 -9.74 -0.25
N LEU A 440 2.98 -10.63 0.47
CA LEU A 440 3.02 -12.07 0.29
C LEU A 440 3.34 -12.43 -1.17
N PHE A 441 2.36 -12.93 -1.90
CA PHE A 441 2.42 -13.44 -3.28
C PHE A 441 3.27 -12.60 -4.22
N HIS A 442 3.00 -11.30 -4.31
CA HIS A 442 3.72 -10.41 -5.22
C HIS A 442 5.14 -10.11 -4.70
N GLY A 443 5.28 -9.65 -3.46
CA GLY A 443 6.57 -9.31 -2.83
C GLY A 443 7.54 -10.48 -2.76
N TYR A 444 7.04 -11.70 -2.54
CA TYR A 444 7.84 -12.93 -2.53
C TYR A 444 8.48 -13.24 -3.90
N ARG A 445 7.86 -12.82 -5.01
CA ARG A 445 8.48 -12.93 -6.35
C ARG A 445 9.62 -11.92 -6.58
N LEU A 446 9.80 -10.96 -5.67
CA LEU A 446 10.72 -9.83 -5.81
C LEU A 446 11.77 -9.79 -4.68
N LEU A 447 11.84 -10.83 -3.83
CA LEU A 447 12.77 -10.92 -2.71
C LEU A 447 14.23 -10.80 -3.12
N ASP A 448 14.65 -11.41 -4.24
CA ASP A 448 16.01 -11.33 -4.77
C ASP A 448 16.49 -9.87 -4.97
N LYS A 449 15.56 -8.96 -5.25
CA LYS A 449 15.84 -7.53 -5.42
C LYS A 449 15.70 -6.72 -4.13
N TYR A 450 14.67 -6.99 -3.32
CA TYR A 450 14.30 -6.10 -2.21
C TYR A 450 14.52 -6.65 -0.79
N SER A 451 14.85 -7.93 -0.59
CA SER A 451 14.94 -8.53 0.75
C SER A 451 15.96 -7.81 1.65
N HIS A 452 17.08 -7.37 1.10
CA HIS A 452 18.11 -6.64 1.85
C HIS A 452 17.60 -5.33 2.49
N PHE A 453 16.63 -4.62 1.90
CA PHE A 453 16.00 -3.45 2.52
C PHE A 453 15.14 -3.86 3.73
N HIS A 454 14.32 -4.90 3.58
CA HIS A 454 13.53 -5.47 4.68
C HIS A 454 14.43 -5.97 5.81
N GLU A 455 15.49 -6.71 5.51
CA GLU A 455 16.48 -7.20 6.47
C GLU A 455 17.18 -6.05 7.19
N THR A 456 17.49 -4.95 6.50
CA THR A 456 18.08 -3.76 7.12
C THR A 456 17.11 -3.11 8.12
N LEU A 457 15.82 -3.03 7.79
CA LEU A 457 14.79 -2.52 8.71
C LEU A 457 14.58 -3.46 9.91
N LEU A 458 14.43 -4.77 9.69
CA LEU A 458 14.32 -5.75 10.78
C LEU A 458 15.56 -5.71 11.69
N ASN A 459 16.75 -5.58 11.11
CA ASN A 459 18.01 -5.45 11.86
C ASN A 459 18.19 -4.13 12.60
N SER A 460 17.31 -3.15 12.40
CA SER A 460 17.25 -1.94 13.22
C SER A 460 16.44 -2.13 14.52
N LEU A 461 15.52 -3.10 14.58
CA LEU A 461 14.62 -3.31 15.71
C LEU A 461 15.25 -4.13 16.84
N CYS A 462 15.21 -3.61 18.07
CA CYS A 462 15.31 -4.38 19.32
C CYS A 462 14.27 -3.96 20.37
N ILE A 463 13.18 -3.32 19.95
CA ILE A 463 11.98 -3.13 20.77
C ILE A 463 10.79 -3.62 19.96
N PHE A 464 9.98 -4.49 20.57
CA PHE A 464 8.82 -5.13 19.96
C PHE A 464 7.59 -4.96 20.85
N ARG A 465 6.40 -4.99 20.25
CA ARG A 465 5.17 -5.21 21.03
C ARG A 465 5.21 -6.65 21.57
N ARG A 466 5.03 -6.81 22.88
CA ARG A 466 5.03 -8.12 23.57
C ARG A 466 4.07 -9.10 22.90
N SER A 467 2.83 -8.66 22.65
CA SER A 467 1.81 -9.52 22.04
C SER A 467 2.16 -10.03 20.64
N THR A 468 2.94 -9.24 19.89
CA THR A 468 3.39 -9.58 18.53
C THR A 468 4.55 -10.57 18.61
N ALA A 469 5.55 -10.30 19.45
CA ALA A 469 6.70 -11.18 19.67
C ALA A 469 6.30 -12.57 20.20
N GLU A 470 5.40 -12.63 21.18
CA GLU A 470 4.88 -13.89 21.72
C GLU A 470 4.21 -14.77 20.64
N ILE A 471 3.54 -14.16 19.65
CA ILE A 471 2.97 -14.90 18.52
C ILE A 471 4.05 -15.32 17.50
N ILE A 472 5.09 -14.51 17.27
CA ILE A 472 6.22 -14.94 16.43
C ILE A 472 6.90 -16.18 17.01
N GLU A 473 7.07 -16.21 18.33
CA GLU A 473 7.65 -17.36 19.05
C GLU A 473 6.76 -18.60 18.93
N ASP A 474 5.46 -18.49 19.23
CA ASP A 474 4.48 -19.58 19.07
C ASP A 474 4.37 -20.10 17.62
N LEU A 475 4.38 -19.22 16.61
CA LEU A 475 4.35 -19.63 15.19
C LEU A 475 5.66 -20.27 14.71
N HIS A 476 6.80 -19.85 15.27
CA HIS A 476 8.09 -20.44 14.97
C HIS A 476 8.22 -21.85 15.58
N GLU A 477 7.85 -22.00 16.86
CA GLU A 477 7.96 -23.27 17.60
C GLU A 477 7.00 -24.34 17.07
N ASN A 478 5.74 -23.98 16.80
CA ASN A 478 4.75 -24.93 16.26
C ASN A 478 4.88 -25.11 14.74
N GLY A 479 5.42 -24.12 14.03
CA GLY A 479 5.54 -24.14 12.57
C GLY A 479 4.21 -24.19 11.82
N ASP A 480 3.10 -23.81 12.45
CA ASP A 480 1.71 -24.10 12.03
C ASP A 480 0.99 -22.90 11.37
N VAL A 481 1.75 -21.88 10.93
CA VAL A 481 1.21 -20.66 10.31
C VAL A 481 0.30 -20.92 9.09
N SER A 482 0.56 -22.00 8.33
CA SER A 482 -0.25 -22.37 7.17
C SER A 482 -1.64 -22.84 7.57
N GLU A 483 -1.69 -23.65 8.62
CA GLU A 483 -2.86 -24.23 9.22
C GLU A 483 -3.71 -23.12 9.87
N ARG A 484 -3.08 -22.23 10.66
CA ARG A 484 -3.75 -21.08 11.29
C ARG A 484 -4.29 -20.07 10.27
N LEU A 485 -3.50 -19.69 9.26
CA LEU A 485 -3.97 -18.79 8.18
C LEU A 485 -5.08 -19.43 7.33
N SER A 486 -4.98 -20.72 7.02
CA SER A 486 -6.07 -21.42 6.35
C SER A 486 -7.32 -21.48 7.23
N ALA A 487 -7.20 -21.73 8.53
CA ALA A 487 -8.36 -21.75 9.43
C ALA A 487 -9.07 -20.39 9.48
N ILE A 488 -8.32 -19.30 9.56
CA ILE A 488 -8.87 -17.93 9.49
C ILE A 488 -9.58 -17.71 8.15
N PHE A 489 -8.93 -17.99 7.01
CA PHE A 489 -9.57 -17.79 5.70
C PHE A 489 -10.85 -18.62 5.51
N LEU A 490 -10.85 -19.89 5.94
CA LEU A 490 -12.01 -20.78 5.84
C LEU A 490 -13.19 -20.29 6.72
N LEU A 491 -12.89 -19.75 7.90
CA LEU A 491 -13.87 -19.18 8.83
C LEU A 491 -14.43 -17.84 8.36
N GLU A 492 -13.56 -16.98 7.82
CA GLU A 492 -13.90 -15.61 7.44
C GLU A 492 -14.63 -15.51 6.10
N GLU A 493 -14.32 -16.40 5.14
CA GLU A 493 -14.81 -16.34 3.76
C GLU A 493 -15.37 -17.69 3.26
N PRO A 494 -16.36 -18.30 3.96
CA PRO A 494 -16.82 -19.66 3.69
C PRO A 494 -17.27 -19.90 2.23
N ASP A 495 -17.96 -18.93 1.63
CA ASP A 495 -18.53 -19.05 0.28
C ASP A 495 -17.53 -18.77 -0.86
N LEU A 496 -16.36 -18.21 -0.56
CA LEU A 496 -15.42 -17.66 -1.56
C LEU A 496 -14.16 -18.49 -1.75
N GLN A 497 -13.99 -19.56 -0.97
CA GLN A 497 -12.87 -20.51 -1.03
C GLN A 497 -12.67 -21.15 -2.42
N LYS A 498 -13.74 -21.30 -3.21
CA LYS A 498 -13.68 -21.86 -4.57
C LYS A 498 -13.21 -20.85 -5.64
N TRP A 499 -13.15 -19.57 -5.30
CA TRP A 499 -12.85 -18.47 -6.21
C TRP A 499 -11.52 -17.79 -5.92
N LEU A 500 -11.06 -17.83 -4.67
CA LEU A 500 -9.73 -17.36 -4.27
C LEU A 500 -8.91 -18.57 -3.77
N PRO A 501 -7.79 -18.93 -4.44
CA PRO A 501 -6.98 -20.05 -4.00
C PRO A 501 -6.32 -19.80 -2.63
N LYS A 502 -5.94 -20.88 -1.95
CA LYS A 502 -5.13 -20.81 -0.73
C LYS A 502 -3.69 -20.37 -1.05
N ILE A 503 -2.93 -19.99 -0.02
CA ILE A 503 -1.51 -19.67 -0.14
C ILE A 503 -0.74 -20.90 -0.68
N PRO A 504 0.03 -20.79 -1.78
CA PRO A 504 0.86 -21.88 -2.30
C PRO A 504 1.91 -22.35 -1.29
N GLN A 505 2.24 -23.64 -1.34
CA GLN A 505 3.24 -24.25 -0.44
C GLN A 505 4.61 -23.57 -0.52
N GLN A 506 5.00 -23.05 -1.68
CA GLN A 506 6.25 -22.28 -1.81
C GLN A 506 6.21 -20.97 -1.02
N ASN A 507 5.10 -20.24 -1.08
CA ASN A 507 4.91 -19.00 -0.32
C ASN A 507 4.82 -19.28 1.19
N ILE A 508 4.22 -20.40 1.59
CA ILE A 508 4.24 -20.88 2.98
C ILE A 508 5.67 -21.15 3.47
N LYS A 509 6.53 -21.79 2.67
CA LYS A 509 7.94 -22.01 3.04
C LYS A 509 8.68 -20.68 3.24
N ILE A 510 8.47 -19.70 2.36
CA ILE A 510 9.04 -18.35 2.49
C ILE A 510 8.54 -17.67 3.77
N LEU A 511 7.23 -17.72 4.06
CA LEU A 511 6.66 -17.15 5.29
C LEU A 511 7.24 -17.82 6.54
N LYS A 512 7.36 -19.15 6.57
CA LYS A 512 7.99 -19.88 7.71
C LYS A 512 9.45 -19.48 7.91
N SER A 513 10.23 -19.32 6.82
CA SER A 513 11.60 -18.80 6.89
C SER A 513 11.63 -17.40 7.51
N ARG A 514 10.79 -16.48 7.01
CA ARG A 514 10.76 -15.09 7.48
C ARG A 514 10.26 -14.95 8.92
N ILE A 515 9.41 -15.87 9.40
CA ILE A 515 9.06 -16.00 10.83
C ILE A 515 10.29 -16.41 11.65
N SER A 516 11.10 -17.36 11.17
CA SER A 516 12.37 -17.77 11.81
C SER A 516 13.39 -16.62 11.85
N ASP A 517 13.44 -15.77 10.82
CA ASP A 517 14.30 -14.58 10.80
C ASP A 517 13.87 -13.53 11.86
N VAL A 518 12.57 -13.25 11.98
CA VAL A 518 12.04 -12.35 13.03
C VAL A 518 12.23 -12.95 14.42
N TYR A 519 11.99 -14.26 14.60
CA TYR A 519 12.26 -14.97 15.86
C TYR A 519 13.74 -14.88 16.25
N SER A 520 14.64 -15.15 15.31
CA SER A 520 16.09 -15.05 15.52
C SER A 520 16.51 -13.64 15.90
N ARG A 521 15.88 -12.62 15.31
CA ARG A 521 16.08 -11.22 15.68
C ARG A 521 15.63 -10.93 17.11
N ILE A 522 14.46 -11.42 17.52
CA ILE A 522 13.94 -11.31 18.90
C ILE A 522 14.93 -11.95 19.89
N GLN A 523 15.40 -13.18 19.64
CA GLN A 523 16.36 -13.86 20.53
C GLN A 523 17.69 -13.12 20.61
N LYS A 524 18.20 -12.59 19.49
CA LYS A 524 19.42 -11.76 19.50
C LYS A 524 19.26 -10.52 20.38
N CYS A 525 18.14 -9.81 20.25
CA CYS A 525 17.86 -8.65 21.08
C CYS A 525 17.68 -9.02 22.56
N ARG A 526 17.08 -10.18 22.89
CA ARG A 526 17.02 -10.69 24.28
C ARG A 526 18.42 -10.93 24.86
N ALA A 527 19.32 -11.52 24.08
CA ALA A 527 20.70 -11.75 24.53
C ALA A 527 21.50 -10.44 24.72
N GLU A 528 21.20 -9.40 23.94
CA GLU A 528 21.89 -8.10 23.98
C GLU A 528 21.29 -7.11 25.01
N TYR A 529 19.98 -7.18 25.29
CA TYR A 529 19.23 -6.18 26.08
C TYR A 529 18.23 -6.76 27.11
N GLY A 530 18.19 -8.08 27.32
CA GLY A 530 17.22 -8.74 28.21
C GLY A 530 17.61 -8.85 29.69
N GLY A 531 18.71 -8.21 30.11
CA GLY A 531 19.22 -8.19 31.49
C GLY A 531 18.62 -7.10 32.37
#